data_AF-A0A916T9A2-F1
#
_entry.id   AF-A0A916T9A2-F1
#
_cell.length_a   1.000
_cell.length_b   1.000
_cell.length_c   1.000
_cell.angle_alpha   90.00
_cell.angle_beta   90.00
_cell.angle_gamma   90.00
#
_symmetry.space_group_name_H-M   'P 1'
#
loop_
_entity.id
_entity.type
_entity.pdbx_description
1 polymer ?
#
loop_
_entity_poly.entity_id
_entity_poly.type
_entity_poly.pdbx_seq_one_letter_code
_entity_poly.pdbx_strand_id
1 'polypeptide(L)' 'MVVGHRIRFRAHDNTMTWSCEWCGGHTGSKIYESAAAANRYARAFDRRDGQDTGKRAPLLGMFPLRLWRFLRNRRGAAT' A
#
# COMPACT_ATOMS: atom_id res chain seq x y z
N MET A 1 11.17 -8.17 5.35
CA MET A 1 11.59 -7.07 4.45
C MET A 1 10.34 -6.55 3.74
N VAL A 2 9.96 -5.30 4.02
CA VAL A 2 8.84 -4.63 3.32
C VAL A 2 9.37 -4.18 1.97
N VAL A 3 9.32 -5.07 0.98
CA VAL A 3 9.54 -4.72 -0.43
C VAL A 3 8.16 -4.53 -1.02
N GLY A 4 7.84 -3.30 -1.41
CA GLY A 4 6.52 -2.93 -1.94
C GLY A 4 6.14 -3.85 -3.09
N HIS A 5 5.17 -4.74 -2.88
CA HIS A 5 4.66 -5.59 -3.94
C HIS A 5 3.94 -4.70 -4.94
N ARG A 6 4.50 -4.56 -6.15
CA ARG A 6 3.81 -3.86 -7.24
C ARG A 6 2.76 -4.78 -7.83
N ILE A 7 1.50 -4.58 -7.44
CA ILE A 7 0.38 -5.38 -7.94
C ILE A 7 -0.16 -4.72 -9.21
N ARG A 8 -0.18 -5.48 -10.30
CA ARG A 8 -0.77 -5.06 -11.57
C ARG A 8 -2.13 -5.69 -11.75
N PHE A 9 -3.14 -4.88 -12.04
CA PHE A 9 -4.50 -5.33 -12.29
C PHE A 9 -4.79 -5.27 -13.80
N ARG A 10 -5.32 -6.35 -14.36
CA ARG A 10 -5.74 -6.45 -15.77
C ARG A 10 -7.16 -7.00 -15.83
N ALA A 11 -7.89 -6.66 -16.89
CA ALA A 11 -9.19 -7.22 -17.19
C ALA A 11 -9.13 -7.98 -18.52
N HIS A 12 -9.66 -9.20 -18.50
CA HIS A 12 -9.86 -10.07 -19.64
C HIS A 12 -11.32 -10.49 -19.63
N ASP A 13 -12.07 -10.03 -20.64
CA ASP A 13 -13.53 -10.20 -20.70
C ASP A 13 -14.19 -9.77 -19.39
N ASN A 14 -14.99 -10.66 -18.79
CA ASN A 14 -15.68 -10.44 -17.52
C ASN A 14 -14.80 -10.74 -16.29
N THR A 15 -13.52 -11.06 -16.47
CA THR A 15 -12.62 -11.48 -15.39
C THR A 15 -11.52 -10.45 -15.18
N MET A 16 -11.34 -10.02 -13.94
CA MET A 16 -10.20 -9.22 -13.52
C MET A 16 -9.14 -10.13 -12.91
N THR A 17 -7.90 -10.01 -13.34
CA THR A 17 -6.74 -10.71 -12.78
C THR A 17 -5.78 -9.71 -12.17
N TRP A 18 -5.03 -10.14 -11.15
CA TRP A 18 -3.94 -9.35 -10.60
C TRP A 18 -2.73 -10.22 -10.30
N SER A 19 -1.54 -9.65 -10.49
CA SER A 19 -0.29 -10.32 -10.16
C SER A 19 0.77 -9.33 -9.68
N CYS A 20 1.62 -9.82 -8.78
CA CYS A 20 2.83 -9.14 -8.33
C CYS A 20 3.90 -9.17 -9.42
N GLU A 21 4.30 -8.00 -9.92
CA GLU A 21 5.27 -7.86 -11.01
C GLU A 21 6.66 -8.42 -10.66
N TRP A 22 7.03 -8.40 -9.37
CA TRP A 22 8.38 -8.77 -8.92
C TRP A 22 8.49 -10.14 -8.26
N CYS A 23 7.45 -10.55 -7.55
CA CYS A 23 7.49 -11.73 -6.70
C CYS A 23 6.72 -12.91 -7.28
N GLY A 24 5.77 -12.66 -8.20
CA GLY A 24 4.85 -13.68 -8.73
C GLY A 24 3.91 -14.35 -7.71
N GLY A 25 4.20 -14.27 -6.41
CA GLY A 25 3.51 -15.02 -5.36
C GLY A 25 2.16 -14.45 -4.93
N HIS A 26 1.91 -13.15 -5.15
CA HIS A 26 0.59 -12.55 -4.92
C HIS A 26 -0.14 -12.42 -6.26
N THR A 27 -0.97 -13.41 -6.57
CA THR A 27 -1.80 -13.46 -7.77
C THR A 27 -3.24 -13.84 -7.43
N GLY A 28 -4.21 -13.44 -8.26
CA GLY A 28 -5.59 -13.83 -8.10
C GLY A 28 -6.48 -13.37 -9.25
N SER A 29 -7.74 -13.82 -9.22
CA SER A 29 -8.75 -13.48 -10.22
C SER A 29 -10.11 -13.26 -9.59
N LYS A 30 -10.92 -12.40 -10.20
CA LYS A 30 -12.31 -12.16 -9.83
C LYS A 30 -13.18 -12.02 -11.07
N ILE A 31 -14.25 -12.79 -11.12
CA ILE A 31 -15.25 -12.76 -12.19
C ILE A 31 -16.31 -11.72 -11.83
N TYR A 32 -16.73 -10.95 -12.82
CA TYR A 32 -17.78 -9.94 -12.74
C TYR A 32 -18.90 -10.29 -13.72
N GLU A 33 -20.05 -9.66 -13.55
CA GLU A 33 -21.22 -9.86 -14.41
C GLU A 33 -20.99 -9.36 -15.85
N SER A 34 -20.12 -8.34 -16.02
CA SER A 34 -19.83 -7.77 -17.33
C SER A 34 -18.36 -7.41 -17.51
N ALA A 35 -17.91 -7.39 -18.77
CA ALA A 35 -16.57 -6.95 -19.12
C ALA A 35 -16.31 -5.47 -18.80
N ALA A 36 -17.35 -4.65 -18.91
CA ALA A 36 -17.29 -3.25 -18.51
C ALA A 36 -17.00 -3.09 -17.01
N ALA A 37 -17.62 -3.93 -16.16
CA ALA A 37 -17.35 -3.93 -14.72
C ALA A 37 -15.90 -4.37 -14.44
N ALA A 38 -15.45 -5.48 -15.02
CA ALA A 38 -14.07 -5.96 -14.84
C ALA A 38 -13.04 -4.89 -15.24
N ASN A 39 -13.22 -4.22 -16.38
CA ASN A 39 -12.32 -3.18 -16.86
C ASN A 39 -12.35 -1.92 -15.97
N ARG A 40 -13.54 -1.50 -15.53
CA ARG A 40 -13.70 -0.35 -14.62
C ARG A 40 -12.92 -0.58 -13.32
N TYR A 41 -13.05 -1.76 -12.73
CA TYR A 41 -12.36 -2.09 -11.49
C TYR A 41 -10.85 -2.25 -11.70
N ALA A 42 -10.41 -2.94 -12.76
CA ALA A 42 -8.99 -3.07 -13.07
C ALA A 42 -8.28 -1.70 -13.19
N ARG A 43 -8.89 -0.76 -13.93
CA ARG A 43 -8.37 0.61 -14.08
C ARG A 43 -8.40 1.41 -12.77
N ALA A 44 -9.40 1.19 -11.94
CA ALA A 44 -9.50 1.86 -10.65
C ALA A 44 -8.42 1.39 -9.67
N PHE A 45 -8.14 0.08 -9.62
CA PHE A 45 -7.14 -0.50 -8.73
C PHE A 45 -5.71 -0.22 -9.19
N ASP A 46 -5.40 -0.31 -10.50
CA ASP A 46 -4.07 0.02 -11.03
C ASP A 46 -3.68 1.49 -10.75
N ARG A 47 -4.64 2.43 -10.84
CA ARG A 47 -4.42 3.85 -10.50
C ARG A 47 -4.19 4.09 -9.00
N ARG A 48 -4.85 3.34 -8.12
CA ARG A 48 -4.69 3.48 -6.66
C ARG A 48 -3.37 2.90 -6.20
N ASP A 49 -3.02 1.71 -6.68
CA ASP A 49 -1.74 1.05 -6.35
C ASP A 49 -0.54 1.93 -6.71
N GLY A 50 -0.53 2.50 -7.92
CA GLY A 50 0.53 3.43 -8.35
C GLY A 50 0.66 4.70 -7.49
N GLN A 51 -0.39 5.11 -6.77
CA GLN A 51 -0.37 6.31 -5.92
C GLN A 51 -0.12 6.00 -4.43
N ASP A 52 -0.57 4.84 -3.93
CA ASP A 52 -0.40 4.46 -2.52
C ASP A 52 0.96 3.76 -2.25
N THR A 53 1.54 3.04 -3.22
CA THR A 53 2.76 2.23 -3.02
C THR A 53 4.03 3.06 -2.76
N GLY A 54 4.04 4.37 -3.07
CA GLY A 54 5.17 5.26 -2.79
C GLY A 54 4.95 6.31 -1.69
N LYS A 55 3.71 6.57 -1.28
CA LYS A 55 3.37 7.76 -0.45
C LYS A 55 3.01 7.48 1.00
N ARG A 56 2.87 6.22 1.38
CA ARG A 56 2.71 5.82 2.79
C ARG A 56 3.84 4.89 3.22
N ALA A 57 5.06 5.41 3.22
CA ALA A 57 5.90 5.15 4.39
C ALA A 57 5.34 6.08 5.48
N PRO A 58 4.55 5.60 6.45
CA PRO A 58 4.20 6.45 7.57
C PRO A 58 5.51 6.78 8.27
N LEU A 59 5.93 8.04 8.15
CA LEU A 59 6.86 8.68 9.09
C LEU A 59 6.30 8.70 10.54
N LEU A 60 5.20 7.99 10.80
CA LEU A 60 4.58 7.75 12.11
C LEU A 60 5.24 6.59 12.87
N GLY A 61 6.42 6.13 12.46
CA GLY A 61 7.26 5.22 13.25
C GLY A 61 8.36 5.92 14.07
N MET A 62 8.62 7.22 13.86
CA MET A 62 9.76 7.92 14.51
C MET A 62 9.35 8.89 15.63
N PHE A 63 8.13 8.78 16.15
CA PHE A 63 7.63 9.68 17.20
C PHE A 63 7.31 9.11 18.60
N PRO A 64 7.82 7.95 19.06
CA PRO A 64 7.83 7.67 20.50
C PRO A 64 9.10 8.21 21.19
N LEU A 65 10.28 8.09 20.57
CA LEU A 65 11.56 8.43 21.24
C LEU A 65 11.84 9.94 21.38
N ARG A 66 11.38 10.76 20.42
CA ARG A 66 11.60 12.22 20.49
C ARG A 66 10.78 12.87 21.62
N LEU A 67 9.56 12.38 21.87
CA LEU A 67 8.73 12.83 22.98
C LEU A 67 9.32 12.43 24.34
N TRP A 68 9.85 11.21 24.44
CA TRP A 68 10.47 10.70 25.66
C TRP A 68 11.77 11.45 26.03
N ARG A 69 12.58 11.83 25.03
CA ARG A 69 13.79 12.66 25.24
C ARG A 69 13.46 14.06 25.76
N PHE A 70 12.39 14.69 25.27
CA PHE A 70 12.02 16.04 25.70
C PHE A 70 11.51 16.07 27.17
N LEU A 71 10.79 15.03 27.59
CA LEU A 71 10.34 14.89 28.98
C LEU A 71 11.50 14.60 29.94
N ARG A 72 12.53 13.87 29.50
CA ARG A 72 13.71 13.57 30.35
C ARG A 72 14.58 14.81 30.58
N ASN A 73 14.68 15.72 29.61
CA ASN A 73 15.51 16.92 29.74
C ASN A 73 14.92 17.99 30.69
N ARG A 74 13.64 17.89 31.07
CA ARG A 74 13.02 18.81 32.04
C ARG A 74 13.08 18.34 33.49
N ARG A 75 13.51 17.10 33.76
CA ARG A 75 13.69 16.58 35.14
C ARG A 75 15.09 16.80 35.71
N GLY A 76 16.00 17.43 34.96
CA GLY A 76 17.37 17.74 35.40
C GLY A 76 17.63 19.22 35.73
N ALA A 77 16.60 20.07 35.69
CA ALA A 77 16.71 21.52 35.97
C ALA A 77 15.81 21.95 37.13
N ALA A 78 15.86 21.17 38.22
CA ALA A 78 15.35 21.57 39.53
C ALA A 78 16.40 21.15 40.56
N THR A 79 17.42 21.99 40.67
CA THR A 79 18.26 22.16 41.87
C THR A 79 18.02 23.58 42.35
#